data_AF-A0ABD5A5S8-F1
#
_entry.id   AF-A0ABD5A5S8-F1
#
_cell.length_a   1.000
_cell.length_b   1.000
_cell.length_c   1.000
_cell.angle_alpha   90.00
_cell.angle_beta   90.00
_cell.angle_gamma   90.00
#
_symmetry.space_group_name_H-M   'P 1'
#
loop_
_entity.id
_entity.type
_entity.pdbx_description
1 polymer ?
#
loop_
_entity_poly.entity_id
_entity_poly.type
_entity_poly.pdbx_seq_one_letter_code
_entity_poly.pdbx_strand_id
1 'polypeptide(L)'
;MNTSLIDIRRHRATQAAKSMLNYPLKYFANTKNIARLESILEGDKDALKIVSVLRRQQTGFSSYLSFSQTHTDEYKFINNVLEHKTEQYVNIESKLCPNAPFELRELGVTNIVSRINLNLAESLNGVGIKEDLADNNIFIAELLNSAWLVDHFAMYLVGAVDLVMDVSGNFIFKPKHENQFIPLWFGNALEQSSLEAGNYAIAKLAESSKVPKANDPSLQMLHARVLSLVEQHWKLKSSTVFEEVFHQKADLIMLLLGAYQNHLFQDSLTAITRQNIETLVQHSPNHRGLLNTYDTVKAFQQALPSEDRLFDIKNNGLVLGNTEIVRGLVQQVEHFAAIQFGDEWHGNLEKEQLAKLFGSLKEHEHIDLLNFELKQEHIGLPNQNEIGLDIDFFIRDNRTKRVYAVQLKHIESSSKANLALWLDILGGAKAKLGKGVAQLENLGALCKTDQKIRDRLIQHGILESEIPHIVPILVHNCGSMDMIKLHSNIWLYDIPTFVRALTGRTAILDVYDGENYRAEGSSKLDASGLKLDEPLEIVHAYLQDERFQKLRHFDAARHVSRSARIEGTTFSAIGIAV
;
A
#
# COMPACT_ATOMS: atom_id res chain seq x y z
N MET A 1 21.57 -1.83 -14.65
CA MET A 1 20.62 -2.90 -15.05
C MET A 1 19.22 -2.31 -15.19
N ASN A 2 18.45 -2.69 -16.22
CA ASN A 2 17.27 -1.96 -16.72
C ASN A 2 15.93 -2.73 -16.53
N THR A 3 15.77 -3.46 -15.43
CA THR A 3 14.57 -4.30 -15.22
C THR A 3 13.56 -3.59 -14.35
N SER A 4 12.37 -3.34 -14.90
CA SER A 4 11.23 -2.75 -14.19
C SER A 4 10.54 -3.80 -13.32
N LEU A 5 10.07 -3.37 -12.15
CA LEU A 5 9.23 -4.19 -11.27
C LEU A 5 7.82 -4.37 -11.87
N ILE A 6 7.27 -3.31 -12.47
CA ILE A 6 5.96 -3.30 -13.12
C ILE A 6 6.09 -2.65 -14.51
N ASP A 7 5.66 -3.36 -15.56
CA ASP A 7 5.59 -2.81 -16.93
C ASP A 7 4.12 -2.63 -17.36
N ILE A 8 3.60 -1.41 -17.22
CA ILE A 8 2.22 -1.08 -17.59
C ILE A 8 1.99 -0.88 -19.10
N ARG A 9 3.05 -0.91 -19.94
CA ARG A 9 2.87 -0.93 -21.40
C ARG A 9 2.20 -2.22 -21.86
N ARG A 10 2.26 -3.27 -21.05
CA ARG A 10 1.52 -4.53 -21.23
C ARG A 10 0.03 -4.35 -20.86
N HIS A 11 -0.62 -3.30 -21.35
CA HIS A 11 -1.93 -2.85 -20.87
C HIS A 11 -2.97 -3.98 -20.74
N ARG A 12 -3.09 -4.85 -21.75
CA ARG A 12 -4.01 -6.01 -21.70
C ARG A 12 -3.66 -6.99 -20.57
N ALA A 13 -2.38 -7.29 -20.38
CA ALA A 13 -1.90 -8.17 -19.31
C ALA A 13 -2.08 -7.52 -17.93
N THR A 14 -1.77 -6.22 -17.80
CA THR A 14 -1.97 -5.44 -16.58
C THR A 14 -3.44 -5.40 -16.17
N GLN A 15 -4.36 -5.19 -17.12
CA GLN A 15 -5.80 -5.23 -16.87
C GLN A 15 -6.30 -6.63 -16.50
N ALA A 16 -5.77 -7.68 -17.13
CA ALA A 16 -6.07 -9.06 -16.76
C ALA A 16 -5.58 -9.39 -15.35
N ALA A 17 -4.34 -9.01 -15.01
CA ALA A 17 -3.74 -9.16 -13.69
C ALA A 17 -4.57 -8.42 -12.62
N LYS A 18 -4.93 -7.15 -12.86
CA LYS A 18 -5.83 -6.39 -11.99
C LYS A 18 -7.15 -7.12 -11.76
N SER A 19 -7.77 -7.61 -12.83
CA SER A 19 -9.07 -8.27 -12.75
C SER A 19 -9.01 -9.63 -12.06
N MET A 20 -7.91 -10.38 -12.17
CA MET A 20 -7.79 -11.65 -11.44
C MET A 20 -7.50 -11.44 -9.96
N LEU A 21 -6.71 -10.43 -9.59
CA LEU A 21 -6.50 -10.07 -8.17
C LEU A 21 -7.78 -9.57 -7.49
N ASN A 22 -8.68 -8.90 -8.23
CA ASN A 22 -9.99 -8.53 -7.70
C ASN A 22 -10.95 -9.73 -7.56
N TYR A 23 -10.70 -10.82 -8.28
CA TYR A 23 -11.59 -12.00 -8.32
C TYR A 23 -10.78 -13.31 -8.28
N PRO A 24 -9.94 -13.54 -7.25
CA PRO A 24 -8.92 -14.58 -7.25
C PRO A 24 -9.49 -15.99 -7.28
N LEU A 25 -10.77 -16.17 -6.91
CA LEU A 25 -11.46 -17.47 -6.90
C LEU A 25 -12.48 -17.65 -8.04
N LYS A 26 -12.67 -16.64 -8.90
CA LYS A 26 -13.72 -16.66 -9.94
C LYS A 26 -13.21 -16.32 -11.34
N TYR A 27 -12.10 -15.59 -11.46
CA TYR A 27 -11.63 -15.05 -12.73
C TYR A 27 -11.48 -16.12 -13.82
N PHE A 28 -10.89 -17.28 -13.46
CA PHE A 28 -10.57 -18.37 -14.39
C PHE A 28 -11.76 -19.28 -14.70
N ALA A 29 -12.86 -19.20 -13.94
CA ALA A 29 -14.11 -19.90 -14.28
C ALA A 29 -14.86 -19.23 -15.45
N ASN A 30 -14.53 -17.97 -15.79
CA ASN A 30 -15.20 -17.23 -16.85
C ASN A 30 -14.53 -17.48 -18.22
N THR A 31 -15.26 -18.09 -19.15
CA THR A 31 -14.75 -18.43 -20.50
C THR A 31 -14.30 -17.22 -21.32
N LYS A 32 -14.93 -16.04 -21.16
CA LYS A 32 -14.51 -14.81 -21.84
C LYS A 32 -13.16 -14.30 -21.31
N ASN A 33 -12.92 -14.44 -20.01
CA ASN A 33 -11.64 -14.08 -19.40
C ASN A 33 -10.53 -15.01 -19.87
N ILE A 34 -10.80 -16.31 -19.95
CA ILE A 34 -9.86 -17.31 -20.47
C ILE A 34 -9.47 -17.01 -21.92
N ALA A 35 -10.43 -16.79 -22.82
CA ALA A 35 -10.14 -16.46 -24.22
C ALA A 35 -9.27 -15.20 -24.37
N ARG A 36 -9.49 -14.19 -23.51
CA ARG A 36 -8.66 -12.98 -23.47
C ARG A 36 -7.24 -13.28 -22.98
N LEU A 37 -7.11 -14.08 -21.91
CA LEU A 37 -5.80 -14.51 -21.40
C LEU A 37 -5.02 -15.33 -22.43
N GLU A 38 -5.67 -16.27 -23.12
CA GLU A 38 -5.04 -17.09 -24.15
C GLU A 38 -4.46 -16.24 -25.29
N SER A 39 -5.18 -15.17 -25.67
CA SER A 39 -4.68 -14.19 -26.64
C SER A 39 -3.51 -13.34 -26.11
N ILE A 40 -3.45 -13.06 -24.80
CA ILE A 40 -2.34 -12.33 -24.17
C ILE A 40 -1.09 -13.21 -24.09
N LEU A 41 -1.27 -14.50 -23.84
CA LEU A 41 -0.22 -15.50 -23.61
C LEU A 41 0.19 -16.25 -24.89
N GLU A 42 -0.13 -15.71 -26.06
CA GLU A 42 0.07 -16.39 -27.34
C GLU A 42 1.50 -16.93 -27.47
N GLY A 43 1.64 -18.26 -27.62
CA GLY A 43 2.93 -18.96 -27.73
C GLY A 43 3.53 -19.44 -26.40
N ASP A 44 3.04 -18.99 -25.25
CA ASP A 44 3.51 -19.40 -23.92
C ASP A 44 2.79 -20.64 -23.42
N LYS A 45 3.30 -21.81 -23.84
CA LYS A 45 2.72 -23.11 -23.49
C LYS A 45 2.68 -23.38 -21.99
N ASP A 46 3.61 -22.84 -21.22
CA ASP A 46 3.72 -23.14 -19.79
C ASP A 46 2.74 -22.30 -18.99
N ALA A 47 2.61 -21.00 -19.28
CA ALA A 47 1.56 -20.18 -18.68
C ALA A 47 0.15 -20.69 -19.02
N LEU A 48 -0.07 -21.15 -20.26
CA LEU A 48 -1.37 -21.73 -20.67
C LEU A 48 -1.74 -23.01 -19.90
N LYS A 49 -0.75 -23.82 -19.48
CA LYS A 49 -1.02 -24.96 -18.58
C LYS A 49 -1.50 -24.49 -17.22
N ILE A 50 -0.90 -23.44 -16.65
CA ILE A 50 -1.34 -22.86 -15.38
C ILE A 50 -2.78 -22.34 -15.49
N VAL A 51 -3.10 -21.63 -16.58
CA VAL A 51 -4.47 -21.16 -16.89
C VAL A 51 -5.45 -22.34 -16.88
N SER A 52 -5.07 -23.48 -17.47
CA SER A 52 -5.92 -24.68 -17.50
C SER A 52 -6.15 -25.30 -16.12
N VAL A 53 -5.16 -25.27 -15.23
CA VAL A 53 -5.24 -25.75 -13.85
C VAL A 53 -6.19 -24.86 -13.04
N LEU A 54 -5.94 -23.55 -13.03
CA LEU A 54 -6.78 -22.56 -12.34
C LEU A 54 -8.23 -22.58 -12.84
N ARG A 55 -8.44 -22.73 -14.17
CA ARG A 55 -9.78 -22.85 -14.75
C ARG A 55 -10.53 -24.05 -14.19
N ARG A 56 -9.90 -25.23 -14.12
CA ARG A 56 -10.52 -26.46 -13.62
C ARG A 56 -10.93 -26.28 -12.16
N GLN A 57 -9.99 -25.80 -11.35
CA GLN A 57 -10.16 -25.59 -9.92
C GLN A 57 -11.30 -24.59 -9.62
N GLN A 58 -11.26 -23.40 -10.23
CA GLN A 58 -12.27 -22.35 -9.99
C GLN A 58 -13.66 -22.70 -10.57
N THR A 59 -13.71 -23.49 -11.64
CA THR A 59 -14.98 -24.03 -12.13
C THR A 59 -15.62 -24.95 -11.09
N GLY A 60 -14.81 -25.80 -10.42
CA GLY A 60 -15.26 -26.64 -9.30
C GLY A 60 -15.81 -25.83 -8.12
N PHE A 61 -15.13 -24.74 -7.76
CA PHE A 61 -15.55 -23.86 -6.65
C PHE A 61 -16.88 -23.14 -6.89
N SER A 62 -17.24 -22.89 -8.15
CA SER A 62 -18.39 -22.04 -8.50
C SER A 62 -19.74 -22.49 -7.90
N SER A 63 -19.88 -23.77 -7.56
CA SER A 63 -21.09 -24.33 -6.94
C SER A 63 -21.14 -24.23 -5.41
N TYR A 64 -20.06 -23.77 -4.78
CA TYR A 64 -19.88 -23.69 -3.32
C TYR A 64 -19.64 -22.26 -2.82
N LEU A 65 -19.34 -21.33 -3.73
CA LEU A 65 -19.03 -19.95 -3.40
C LEU A 65 -20.13 -19.00 -3.86
N SER A 66 -20.51 -18.07 -2.98
CA SER A 66 -21.31 -16.91 -3.30
C SER A 66 -20.45 -15.65 -3.20
N PHE A 67 -20.56 -14.80 -4.22
CA PHE A 67 -19.89 -13.50 -4.29
C PHE A 67 -20.87 -12.33 -4.15
N SER A 68 -22.16 -12.61 -3.89
CA SER A 68 -23.16 -11.57 -3.61
C SER A 68 -23.09 -11.20 -2.13
N GLN A 69 -23.08 -9.91 -1.77
CA GLN A 69 -23.03 -9.47 -0.37
C GLN A 69 -24.35 -9.66 0.42
N THR A 70 -25.35 -10.32 -0.15
CA THR A 70 -26.58 -10.65 0.55
C THR A 70 -26.37 -11.86 1.45
N HIS A 71 -26.44 -11.63 2.76
CA HIS A 71 -26.51 -12.72 3.74
C HIS A 71 -27.72 -13.60 3.45
N THR A 72 -27.47 -14.90 3.34
CA THR A 72 -28.48 -15.95 3.18
C THR A 72 -28.11 -17.10 4.09
N ASP A 73 -29.09 -17.85 4.60
CA ASP A 73 -28.84 -19.02 5.48
C ASP A 73 -28.05 -20.15 4.77
N GLU A 74 -27.91 -20.08 3.45
CA GLU A 74 -27.12 -21.04 2.65
C GLU A 74 -25.61 -20.76 2.71
N TYR A 75 -25.19 -19.50 2.91
CA TYR A 75 -23.79 -19.09 2.82
C TYR A 75 -23.30 -18.33 4.05
N LYS A 76 -22.20 -18.80 4.63
CA LYS A 76 -21.41 -18.12 5.65
C LYS A 76 -20.35 -17.24 4.97
N PHE A 77 -20.32 -15.96 5.31
CA PHE A 77 -19.25 -15.08 4.86
C PHE A 77 -18.02 -15.24 5.75
N ILE A 78 -16.86 -15.45 5.13
CA ILE A 78 -15.60 -15.36 5.85
C ILE A 78 -15.30 -13.89 6.09
N ASN A 79 -15.31 -13.49 7.37
CA ASN A 79 -14.88 -12.19 7.86
C ASN A 79 -14.10 -12.42 9.16
N ASN A 80 -12.86 -11.95 9.29
CA ASN A 80 -12.04 -12.00 10.52
C ASN A 80 -11.81 -13.38 11.18
N VAL A 81 -12.37 -14.48 10.66
CA VAL A 81 -12.26 -15.83 11.26
C VAL A 81 -10.85 -16.42 11.12
N LEU A 82 -10.00 -15.85 10.26
CA LEU A 82 -8.75 -16.47 9.86
C LEU A 82 -7.55 -16.10 10.72
N GLU A 83 -7.54 -15.02 11.51
CA GLU A 83 -6.36 -14.65 12.32
C GLU A 83 -6.00 -15.73 13.37
N HIS A 84 -7.01 -16.33 14.01
CA HIS A 84 -6.81 -17.36 15.05
C HIS A 84 -6.65 -18.79 14.51
N LYS A 85 -6.79 -18.97 13.19
CA LYS A 85 -6.72 -20.29 12.52
C LYS A 85 -5.88 -20.27 11.25
N THR A 86 -5.09 -19.22 10.99
CA THR A 86 -4.35 -19.04 9.74
C THR A 86 -3.45 -20.25 9.46
N GLU A 87 -2.78 -20.76 10.49
CA GLU A 87 -1.89 -21.93 10.40
C GLU A 87 -2.65 -23.24 10.09
N GLN A 88 -3.94 -23.32 10.40
CA GLN A 88 -4.78 -24.49 10.09
C GLN A 88 -5.31 -24.47 8.66
N TYR A 89 -5.41 -23.28 8.06
CA TYR A 89 -6.03 -23.08 6.75
C TYR A 89 -5.00 -22.92 5.63
N VAL A 90 -3.81 -22.38 5.90
CA VAL A 90 -2.78 -22.22 4.87
C VAL A 90 -1.97 -23.50 4.72
N ASN A 91 -2.22 -24.26 3.65
CA ASN A 91 -1.46 -25.47 3.30
C ASN A 91 -0.39 -25.18 2.23
N ILE A 92 0.51 -24.25 2.54
CA ILE A 92 1.65 -23.86 1.68
C ILE A 92 2.94 -24.24 2.40
N GLU A 93 3.65 -25.22 1.86
CA GLU A 93 4.92 -25.66 2.41
C GLU A 93 5.96 -24.54 2.28
N SER A 94 6.59 -24.16 3.38
CA SER A 94 7.60 -23.09 3.40
C SER A 94 8.94 -23.61 3.90
N LYS A 95 10.02 -23.30 3.18
CA LYS A 95 11.39 -23.73 3.50
C LYS A 95 12.36 -22.57 3.36
N LEU A 96 13.36 -22.51 4.25
CA LEU A 96 14.51 -21.64 4.04
C LEU A 96 15.41 -22.20 2.95
N CYS A 97 15.88 -21.32 2.07
CA CYS A 97 16.85 -21.66 1.03
C CYS A 97 18.18 -22.13 1.67
N PRO A 98 18.92 -23.04 1.02
CA PRO A 98 20.18 -23.57 1.58
C PRO A 98 21.25 -22.54 1.91
N ASN A 99 21.18 -21.36 1.28
CA ASN A 99 22.08 -20.22 1.46
C ASN A 99 21.51 -19.13 2.38
N ALA A 100 20.40 -19.37 3.07
CA ALA A 100 19.84 -18.41 4.02
C ALA A 100 20.85 -18.07 5.13
N PRO A 101 20.99 -16.78 5.51
CA PRO A 101 21.79 -16.34 6.65
C PRO A 101 21.50 -17.13 7.94
N PHE A 102 22.50 -17.28 8.79
CA PHE A 102 22.39 -18.07 10.02
C PHE A 102 21.30 -17.52 10.95
N GLU A 103 21.19 -16.20 11.05
CA GLU A 103 20.22 -15.50 11.88
C GLU A 103 18.77 -15.82 11.46
N LEU A 104 18.51 -15.98 10.16
CA LEU A 104 17.19 -16.39 9.66
C LEU A 104 16.88 -17.85 10.01
N ARG A 105 17.90 -18.72 10.08
CA ARG A 105 17.72 -20.11 10.50
C ARG A 105 17.39 -20.20 11.98
N GLU A 106 17.98 -19.35 12.82
CA GLU A 106 17.65 -19.25 14.24
C GLU A 106 16.22 -18.71 14.46
N LEU A 107 15.82 -17.69 13.68
CA LEU A 107 14.45 -17.15 13.73
C LEU A 107 13.41 -18.21 13.33
N GLY A 108 13.75 -19.09 12.39
CA GLY A 108 12.89 -20.16 11.89
C GLY A 108 11.90 -19.68 10.83
N VAL A 109 11.59 -20.57 9.87
CA VAL A 109 10.76 -20.24 8.71
C VAL A 109 9.35 -19.80 9.09
N THR A 110 8.77 -20.38 10.15
CA THR A 110 7.41 -20.07 10.63
C THR A 110 7.26 -18.59 10.99
N ASN A 111 8.25 -18.02 11.69
CA ASN A 111 8.22 -16.60 12.07
C ASN A 111 8.34 -15.67 10.84
N ILE A 112 8.97 -16.11 9.76
CA ILE A 112 9.10 -15.33 8.52
C ILE A 112 7.79 -15.35 7.74
N VAL A 113 7.10 -16.51 7.69
CA VAL A 113 5.92 -16.69 6.82
C VAL A 113 4.58 -16.45 7.49
N SER A 114 4.51 -16.34 8.83
CA SER A 114 3.26 -16.10 9.58
C SER A 114 2.47 -14.91 9.02
N ARG A 115 3.16 -13.79 8.76
CA ARG A 115 2.57 -12.60 8.17
C ARG A 115 2.16 -12.77 6.71
N ILE A 116 2.93 -13.52 5.92
CA ILE A 116 2.58 -13.80 4.52
C ILE A 116 1.32 -14.67 4.46
N ASN A 117 1.17 -15.61 5.41
CA ASN A 117 -0.02 -16.42 5.56
C ASN A 117 -1.24 -15.57 5.96
N LEU A 118 -1.06 -14.58 6.84
CA LEU A 118 -2.13 -13.64 7.22
C LEU A 118 -2.63 -12.83 6.01
N ASN A 119 -1.72 -12.22 5.24
CA ASN A 119 -2.08 -11.47 4.03
C ASN A 119 -2.83 -12.35 3.00
N LEU A 120 -2.39 -13.61 2.84
CA LEU A 120 -3.08 -14.54 1.96
C LEU A 120 -4.48 -14.89 2.48
N ALA A 121 -4.64 -15.06 3.80
CA ALA A 121 -5.93 -15.33 4.41
C ALA A 121 -6.95 -14.20 4.18
N GLU A 122 -6.49 -12.94 4.21
CA GLU A 122 -7.35 -11.78 3.90
C GLU A 122 -7.97 -11.83 2.49
N SER A 123 -7.38 -12.58 1.54
CA SER A 123 -7.95 -12.75 0.19
C SER A 123 -9.31 -13.47 0.16
N LEU A 124 -9.70 -14.14 1.25
CA LEU A 124 -11.01 -14.77 1.41
C LEU A 124 -12.05 -13.88 2.08
N ASN A 125 -11.68 -12.70 2.58
CA ASN A 125 -12.62 -11.81 3.22
C ASN A 125 -13.75 -11.41 2.25
N GLY A 126 -15.00 -11.41 2.74
CA GLY A 126 -16.18 -11.10 1.93
C GLY A 126 -16.62 -12.22 0.97
N VAL A 127 -15.93 -13.37 0.94
CA VAL A 127 -16.36 -14.55 0.18
C VAL A 127 -17.40 -15.33 0.98
N GLY A 128 -18.58 -15.53 0.40
CA GLY A 128 -19.61 -16.42 0.94
C GLY A 128 -19.29 -17.87 0.59
N ILE A 129 -19.23 -18.75 1.59
CA ILE A 129 -19.00 -20.19 1.43
C ILE A 129 -20.24 -20.91 1.95
N LYS A 130 -20.67 -21.97 1.25
CA LYS A 130 -21.77 -22.79 1.75
C LYS A 130 -21.54 -23.21 3.20
N GLU A 131 -22.58 -23.08 4.02
CA GLU A 131 -22.49 -23.23 5.49
C GLU A 131 -21.83 -24.56 5.90
N ASP A 132 -22.11 -25.66 5.18
CA ASP A 132 -21.57 -26.99 5.45
C ASP A 132 -20.06 -27.14 5.14
N LEU A 133 -19.49 -26.21 4.37
CA LEU A 133 -18.07 -26.18 4.00
C LEU A 133 -17.28 -25.07 4.69
N ALA A 134 -17.96 -24.12 5.32
CA ALA A 134 -17.30 -22.92 5.85
C ALA A 134 -16.29 -23.21 6.97
N ASP A 135 -16.47 -24.30 7.72
CA ASP A 135 -15.53 -24.76 8.75
C ASP A 135 -14.64 -25.94 8.27
N ASN A 136 -14.67 -26.28 6.97
CA ASN A 136 -13.85 -27.35 6.39
C ASN A 136 -12.45 -26.84 6.03
N ASN A 137 -11.46 -27.13 6.88
CA ASN A 137 -10.08 -26.67 6.71
C ASN A 137 -9.45 -27.07 5.36
N ILE A 138 -9.78 -28.24 4.81
CA ILE A 138 -9.22 -28.72 3.54
C ILE A 138 -9.76 -27.86 2.39
N PHE A 139 -11.06 -27.60 2.37
CA PHE A 139 -11.68 -26.79 1.34
C PHE A 139 -11.17 -25.34 1.40
N ILE A 140 -11.09 -24.75 2.59
CA ILE A 140 -10.52 -23.40 2.76
C ILE A 140 -9.07 -23.35 2.26
N ALA A 141 -8.25 -24.37 2.55
CA ALA A 141 -6.89 -24.46 2.06
C ALA A 141 -6.79 -24.51 0.53
N GLU A 142 -7.72 -25.20 -0.14
CA GLU A 142 -7.78 -25.21 -1.60
C GLU A 142 -8.11 -23.83 -2.19
N LEU A 143 -9.01 -23.08 -1.55
CA LEU A 143 -9.31 -21.69 -1.94
C LEU A 143 -8.07 -20.81 -1.80
N LEU A 144 -7.38 -20.87 -0.66
CA LEU A 144 -6.15 -20.11 -0.40
C LEU A 144 -5.04 -20.47 -1.38
N ASN A 145 -4.87 -21.76 -1.70
CA ASN A 145 -3.90 -22.19 -2.71
C ASN A 145 -4.23 -21.64 -4.11
N SER A 146 -5.51 -21.59 -4.49
CA SER A 146 -5.95 -20.93 -5.73
C SER A 146 -5.61 -19.45 -5.72
N ALA A 147 -5.97 -18.72 -4.66
CA ALA A 147 -5.69 -17.28 -4.54
C ALA A 147 -4.19 -17.00 -4.61
N TRP A 148 -3.38 -17.76 -3.87
CA TRP A 148 -1.92 -17.67 -3.90
C TRP A 148 -1.34 -17.87 -5.30
N LEU A 149 -1.80 -18.89 -6.04
CA LEU A 149 -1.35 -19.11 -7.41
C LEU A 149 -1.78 -17.98 -8.36
N VAL A 150 -2.97 -17.41 -8.17
CA VAL A 150 -3.44 -16.25 -8.94
C VAL A 150 -2.54 -15.04 -8.70
N ASP A 151 -2.14 -14.76 -7.46
CA ASP A 151 -1.24 -13.65 -7.15
C ASP A 151 0.12 -13.79 -7.85
N HIS A 152 0.67 -15.00 -7.84
CA HIS A 152 1.94 -15.30 -8.52
C HIS A 152 1.82 -15.23 -10.05
N PHE A 153 0.69 -15.67 -10.59
CA PHE A 153 0.40 -15.55 -12.01
C PHE A 153 0.19 -14.08 -12.43
N ALA A 154 -0.43 -13.25 -11.58
CA ALA A 154 -0.58 -11.83 -11.81
C ALA A 154 0.78 -11.12 -11.86
N MET A 155 1.70 -11.46 -10.94
CA MET A 155 3.09 -10.99 -10.97
C MET A 155 3.81 -11.38 -12.28
N TYR A 156 3.58 -12.60 -12.76
CA TYR A 156 4.13 -13.06 -14.03
C TYR A 156 3.63 -12.22 -15.21
N LEU A 157 2.32 -11.97 -15.29
CA LEU A 157 1.71 -11.19 -16.38
C LEU A 157 2.27 -9.76 -16.47
N VAL A 158 2.43 -9.10 -15.33
CA VAL A 158 2.99 -7.73 -15.27
C VAL A 158 4.51 -7.69 -15.42
N GLY A 159 5.14 -8.86 -15.53
CA GLY A 159 6.57 -9.03 -15.77
C GLY A 159 7.43 -8.81 -14.53
N ALA A 160 6.87 -8.94 -13.32
CA ALA A 160 7.63 -8.86 -12.08
C ALA A 160 8.47 -10.12 -11.83
N VAL A 161 8.00 -11.29 -12.27
CA VAL A 161 8.67 -12.58 -12.08
C VAL A 161 8.78 -13.35 -13.39
N ASP A 162 9.73 -14.27 -13.45
CA ASP A 162 9.81 -15.29 -14.49
C ASP A 162 9.11 -16.57 -14.05
N LEU A 163 8.60 -17.31 -15.03
CA LEU A 163 8.00 -18.62 -14.87
C LEU A 163 8.89 -19.67 -15.52
N VAL A 164 9.23 -20.73 -14.79
CA VAL A 164 10.01 -21.86 -15.29
C VAL A 164 9.29 -23.15 -14.97
N MET A 165 9.15 -24.05 -15.95
CA MET A 165 8.71 -25.42 -15.72
C MET A 165 9.94 -26.33 -15.58
N ASP A 166 10.00 -27.11 -14.49
CA ASP A 166 11.06 -28.09 -14.29
C ASP A 166 10.82 -29.38 -15.09
N VAL A 167 11.82 -30.27 -15.09
CA VAL A 167 11.75 -31.57 -15.80
C VAL A 167 10.66 -32.51 -15.28
N SER A 168 10.15 -32.27 -14.08
CA SER A 168 9.08 -33.05 -13.45
C SER A 168 7.70 -32.47 -13.75
N GLY A 169 7.63 -31.36 -14.50
CA GLY A 169 6.39 -30.66 -14.81
C GLY A 169 5.88 -29.72 -13.71
N ASN A 170 6.71 -29.42 -12.70
CA ASN A 170 6.36 -28.42 -11.68
C ASN A 170 6.70 -27.01 -12.17
N PHE A 171 5.94 -26.03 -11.69
CA PHE A 171 6.12 -24.63 -12.05
C PHE A 171 6.81 -23.87 -10.94
N ILE A 172 7.78 -23.02 -11.31
CA ILE A 172 8.55 -22.21 -10.38
C ILE A 172 8.52 -20.75 -10.82
N PHE A 173 7.98 -19.90 -9.95
CA PHE A 173 8.07 -18.45 -10.06
C PHE A 173 9.36 -17.95 -9.40
N LYS A 174 10.13 -17.11 -10.10
CA LYS A 174 11.38 -16.53 -9.58
C LYS A 174 11.51 -15.04 -9.94
N PRO A 175 12.16 -14.23 -9.11
CA PRO A 175 12.56 -12.87 -9.48
C PRO A 175 13.40 -12.89 -10.75
N LYS A 176 13.23 -11.89 -11.62
CA LYS A 176 14.10 -11.71 -12.80
C LYS A 176 15.52 -11.36 -12.41
N HIS A 177 15.65 -10.61 -11.32
CA HIS A 177 16.92 -10.35 -10.65
C HIS A 177 16.78 -10.48 -9.14
N GLU A 178 17.85 -10.92 -8.51
CA GLU A 178 17.91 -11.22 -7.08
C GLU A 178 17.56 -10.02 -6.18
N ASN A 179 17.93 -8.80 -6.62
CA ASN A 179 17.79 -7.59 -5.82
C ASN A 179 16.58 -6.71 -6.21
N GLN A 180 15.75 -7.14 -7.17
CA GLN A 180 14.72 -6.26 -7.74
C GLN A 180 13.62 -5.86 -6.74
N PHE A 181 13.32 -6.72 -5.77
CA PHE A 181 12.27 -6.50 -4.77
C PHE A 181 12.79 -5.84 -3.50
N ILE A 182 14.12 -5.72 -3.32
CA ILE A 182 14.71 -5.15 -2.09
C ILE A 182 14.13 -3.79 -1.73
N PRO A 183 14.01 -2.80 -2.66
CA PRO A 183 13.44 -1.51 -2.32
C PRO A 183 11.97 -1.61 -1.86
N LEU A 184 11.18 -2.47 -2.51
CA LEU A 184 9.77 -2.70 -2.13
C LEU A 184 9.67 -3.35 -0.75
N TRP A 185 10.45 -4.40 -0.48
CA TRP A 185 10.44 -5.07 0.82
C TRP A 185 10.89 -4.15 1.95
N PHE A 186 11.86 -3.29 1.70
CA PHE A 186 12.32 -2.31 2.69
C PHE A 186 11.22 -1.29 3.00
N GLY A 187 10.55 -0.79 1.95
CA GLY A 187 9.38 0.07 2.07
C GLY A 187 8.26 -0.55 2.91
N ASN A 188 7.88 -1.78 2.57
CA ASN A 188 6.86 -2.55 3.29
C ASN A 188 7.23 -2.79 4.76
N ALA A 189 8.50 -3.10 5.06
CA ALA A 189 8.95 -3.31 6.44
C ALA A 189 8.88 -2.02 7.28
N LEU A 190 9.13 -0.87 6.67
CA LEU A 190 8.98 0.43 7.33
C LEU A 190 7.53 0.83 7.53
N GLU A 191 6.69 0.62 6.53
CA GLU A 191 5.23 0.77 6.63
C GLU A 191 4.69 -0.05 7.80
N GLN A 192 5.04 -1.34 7.81
CA GLN A 192 4.69 -2.26 8.86
C GLN A 192 5.12 -1.75 10.24
N SER A 193 6.38 -1.36 10.40
CA SER A 193 6.85 -0.86 11.70
C SER A 193 6.11 0.41 12.13
N SER A 194 5.67 1.25 11.18
CA SER A 194 4.90 2.46 11.47
C SER A 194 3.46 2.14 11.87
N LEU A 195 2.81 1.19 11.19
CA LEU A 195 1.45 0.74 11.49
C LEU A 195 1.40 0.01 12.84
N GLU A 196 2.37 -0.86 13.12
CA GLU A 196 2.51 -1.54 14.40
C GLU A 196 2.67 -0.53 15.55
N ALA A 197 3.50 0.50 15.37
CA ALA A 197 3.65 1.56 16.36
C ALA A 197 2.35 2.36 16.55
N GLY A 198 1.59 2.62 15.47
CA GLY A 198 0.30 3.31 15.52
C GLY A 198 -0.78 2.51 16.26
N ASN A 199 -0.95 1.24 15.90
CA ASN A 199 -1.88 0.33 16.57
C ASN A 199 -1.55 0.18 18.04
N TYR A 200 -0.27 0.03 18.34
CA TYR A 200 0.20 -0.09 19.70
C TYR A 200 -0.08 1.19 20.51
N ALA A 201 0.14 2.38 19.93
CA ALA A 201 -0.19 3.65 20.59
C ALA A 201 -1.69 3.77 20.89
N ILE A 202 -2.57 3.33 19.98
CA ILE A 202 -4.02 3.30 20.19
C ILE A 202 -4.38 2.34 21.34
N ALA A 203 -3.85 1.11 21.30
CA ALA A 203 -4.08 0.10 22.32
C ALA A 203 -3.66 0.57 23.72
N LYS A 204 -2.46 1.15 23.85
CA LYS A 204 -1.97 1.68 25.13
C LYS A 204 -2.76 2.88 25.61
N LEU A 205 -3.16 3.77 24.72
CA LEU A 205 -4.00 4.90 25.08
C LEU A 205 -5.36 4.39 25.60
N ALA A 206 -5.93 3.35 24.99
CA ALA A 206 -7.16 2.73 25.45
C ALA A 206 -7.00 2.09 26.83
N GLU A 207 -5.92 1.34 27.07
CA GLU A 207 -5.61 0.75 28.39
C GLU A 207 -5.42 1.83 29.47
N SER A 208 -4.60 2.84 29.19
CA SER A 208 -4.18 3.84 30.16
C SER A 208 -5.30 4.82 30.53
N SER A 209 -6.24 5.06 29.61
CA SER A 209 -7.35 6.00 29.83
C SER A 209 -8.39 5.51 30.86
N LYS A 210 -8.33 4.24 31.30
CA LYS A 210 -9.13 3.73 32.43
C LYS A 210 -8.51 4.02 33.80
N VAL A 211 -7.22 4.36 33.86
CA VAL A 211 -6.51 4.63 35.11
C VAL A 211 -6.61 6.14 35.42
N PRO A 212 -6.91 6.55 36.67
CA PRO A 212 -7.13 7.96 37.04
C PRO A 212 -5.85 8.84 37.06
N LYS A 213 -4.95 8.68 36.08
CA LYS A 213 -3.73 9.46 35.88
C LYS A 213 -3.76 10.22 34.53
N ALA A 214 -4.85 10.94 34.26
CA ALA A 214 -5.04 11.70 33.03
C ALA A 214 -3.97 12.78 32.76
N ASN A 215 -3.19 13.17 33.79
CA ASN A 215 -2.18 14.23 33.72
C ASN A 215 -0.73 13.72 33.58
N ASP A 216 -0.53 12.43 33.32
CA ASP A 216 0.82 11.91 33.08
C ASP A 216 1.38 12.46 31.74
N PRO A 217 2.57 13.07 31.70
CA PRO A 217 3.18 13.56 30.45
C PRO A 217 3.31 12.47 29.37
N SER A 218 3.49 11.20 29.77
CA SER A 218 3.54 10.07 28.84
C SER A 218 2.19 9.84 28.14
N LEU A 219 1.08 9.98 28.88
CA LEU A 219 -0.27 9.85 28.34
C LEU A 219 -0.61 10.99 27.40
N GLN A 220 -0.17 12.22 27.71
CA GLN A 220 -0.33 13.37 26.82
C GLN A 220 0.44 13.19 25.51
N MET A 221 1.67 12.63 25.57
CA MET A 221 2.44 12.29 24.37
C MET A 221 1.77 11.18 23.54
N LEU A 222 1.21 10.15 24.18
CA LEU A 222 0.45 9.09 23.50
C LEU A 222 -0.80 9.67 22.82
N HIS A 223 -1.54 10.56 23.50
CA HIS A 223 -2.71 11.22 22.93
C HIS A 223 -2.34 12.08 21.71
N ALA A 224 -1.28 12.89 21.81
CA ALA A 224 -0.75 13.67 20.68
C ALA A 224 -0.32 12.76 19.52
N ARG A 225 0.29 11.61 19.81
CA ARG A 225 0.69 10.64 18.80
C ARG A 225 -0.52 10.06 18.07
N VAL A 226 -1.53 9.55 18.81
CA VAL A 226 -2.74 8.98 18.22
C VAL A 226 -3.48 10.01 17.36
N LEU A 227 -3.60 11.26 17.85
CA LEU A 227 -4.17 12.35 17.07
C LEU A 227 -3.40 12.62 15.78
N SER A 228 -2.08 12.45 15.78
CA SER A 228 -1.23 12.71 14.61
C SER A 228 -1.17 11.56 13.59
N LEU A 229 -1.79 10.40 13.87
CA LEU A 229 -1.68 9.22 12.99
C LEU A 229 -2.20 9.48 11.58
N VAL A 230 -3.26 10.28 11.45
CA VAL A 230 -3.84 10.61 10.14
C VAL A 230 -2.93 11.57 9.38
N GLU A 231 -2.42 12.63 10.03
CA GLU A 231 -1.43 13.55 9.47
C GLU A 231 -0.17 12.82 9.02
N GLN A 232 0.26 11.84 9.82
CA GLN A 232 1.40 10.99 9.52
C GLN A 232 1.11 9.99 8.42
N HIS A 233 -0.13 9.58 8.19
CA HIS A 233 -0.48 8.68 7.09
C HIS A 233 -0.61 9.45 5.78
N TRP A 234 -1.27 10.61 5.77
CA TRP A 234 -1.31 11.49 4.59
C TRP A 234 0.00 12.23 4.34
N LYS A 235 0.95 12.15 5.28
CA LYS A 235 2.29 12.76 5.20
C LYS A 235 2.27 14.29 5.05
N LEU A 236 1.16 14.92 5.44
CA LEU A 236 0.90 16.34 5.27
C LEU A 236 0.89 17.10 6.59
N LYS A 237 1.35 18.35 6.50
CA LYS A 237 1.03 19.40 7.47
C LYS A 237 0.05 20.30 6.72
N SER A 238 -1.15 19.80 6.42
CA SER A 238 -2.20 20.60 5.79
C SER A 238 -3.00 21.24 6.91
N SER A 239 -2.67 22.48 7.27
CA SER A 239 -3.46 23.20 8.27
C SER A 239 -4.93 23.26 7.85
N THR A 240 -5.22 23.51 6.58
CA THR A 240 -6.59 23.73 6.09
C THR A 240 -7.48 22.49 6.21
N VAL A 241 -7.03 21.31 5.76
CA VAL A 241 -7.90 20.12 5.83
C VAL A 241 -7.93 19.55 7.25
N PHE A 242 -6.79 19.53 7.96
CA PHE A 242 -6.73 18.91 9.29
C PHE A 242 -7.35 19.75 10.40
N GLU A 243 -7.20 21.07 10.37
CA GLU A 243 -7.81 21.94 11.39
C GLU A 243 -9.34 21.90 11.28
N GLU A 244 -9.89 21.85 10.06
CA GLU A 244 -11.33 21.86 9.80
C GLU A 244 -12.02 20.53 10.16
N VAL A 245 -11.33 19.39 10.04
CA VAL A 245 -11.86 18.08 10.48
C VAL A 245 -11.33 17.61 11.84
N PHE A 246 -10.59 18.49 12.55
CA PHE A 246 -9.91 18.13 13.79
C PHE A 246 -10.86 17.59 14.85
N HIS A 247 -12.01 18.24 15.03
CA HIS A 247 -12.98 17.86 16.05
C HIS A 247 -13.61 16.50 15.75
N GLN A 248 -14.00 16.24 14.50
CA GLN A 248 -14.54 14.96 14.06
C GLN A 248 -13.50 13.84 14.22
N LYS A 249 -12.22 14.12 13.91
CA LYS A 249 -11.12 13.18 14.13
C LYS A 249 -10.92 12.87 15.61
N ALA A 250 -10.94 13.88 16.48
CA ALA A 250 -10.79 13.70 17.92
C ALA A 250 -11.94 12.87 18.50
N ASP A 251 -13.18 13.16 18.09
CA ASP A 251 -14.38 12.40 18.44
C ASP A 251 -14.29 10.93 17.96
N LEU A 252 -13.82 10.71 16.73
CA LEU A 252 -13.60 9.37 16.18
C LEU A 252 -12.58 8.56 17.00
N ILE A 253 -11.47 9.18 17.40
CA ILE A 253 -10.48 8.55 18.28
C ILE A 253 -11.13 8.18 19.62
N MET A 254 -11.98 9.03 20.21
CA MET A 254 -12.72 8.68 21.42
C MET A 254 -13.62 7.44 21.23
N LEU A 255 -14.36 7.37 20.13
CA LEU A 255 -15.18 6.19 19.80
C LEU A 255 -14.33 4.93 19.65
N LEU A 256 -13.19 5.06 18.96
CA LEU A 256 -12.25 3.95 18.74
C LEU A 256 -11.66 3.44 20.06
N LEU A 257 -11.21 4.33 20.94
CA LEU A 257 -10.69 3.97 22.25
C LEU A 257 -11.75 3.25 23.09
N GLY A 258 -13.01 3.72 23.07
CA GLY A 258 -14.10 3.05 23.76
C GLY A 258 -14.37 1.64 23.23
N ALA A 259 -14.36 1.46 21.90
CA ALA A 259 -14.58 0.15 21.29
C ALA A 259 -13.43 -0.81 21.62
N TYR A 260 -12.20 -0.30 21.62
CA TYR A 260 -11.01 -1.04 22.01
C TYR A 260 -11.03 -1.42 23.50
N GLN A 261 -11.48 -0.53 24.38
CA GLN A 261 -11.64 -0.84 25.80
C GLN A 261 -12.68 -1.94 26.05
N ASN A 262 -13.79 -1.92 25.32
CA ASN A 262 -14.79 -2.99 25.39
C ASN A 262 -14.20 -4.32 24.93
N HIS A 263 -13.43 -4.31 23.84
CA HIS A 263 -12.72 -5.49 23.35
C HIS A 263 -11.72 -6.07 24.35
N LEU A 264 -10.95 -5.22 25.04
CA LEU A 264 -9.93 -5.67 26.01
C LEU A 264 -10.49 -6.12 27.36
N PHE A 265 -11.52 -5.43 27.87
CA PHE A 265 -11.91 -5.52 29.29
C PHE A 265 -13.35 -5.97 29.52
N GLN A 266 -14.14 -6.18 28.46
CA GLN A 266 -15.52 -6.62 28.53
C GLN A 266 -15.74 -7.74 27.48
N ASP A 267 -16.97 -7.96 27.06
CA ASP A 267 -17.27 -8.80 25.90
C ASP A 267 -16.92 -8.02 24.61
N SER A 268 -16.19 -8.65 23.68
CA SER A 268 -15.76 -8.03 22.42
C SER A 268 -16.90 -7.55 21.52
N LEU A 269 -18.12 -8.06 21.74
CA LEU A 269 -19.34 -7.67 21.04
C LEU A 269 -20.11 -6.55 21.77
N THR A 270 -19.57 -6.02 22.88
CA THR A 270 -20.18 -4.90 23.60
C THR A 270 -20.11 -3.62 22.76
N ALA A 271 -21.25 -3.22 22.22
CA ALA A 271 -21.35 -2.11 21.30
C ALA A 271 -21.43 -0.76 22.00
N ILE A 272 -20.76 0.26 21.45
CA ILE A 272 -21.03 1.67 21.77
C ILE A 272 -22.33 2.05 21.07
N THR A 273 -23.38 2.28 21.84
CA THR A 273 -24.68 2.70 21.31
C THR A 273 -24.82 4.21 21.31
N ARG A 274 -25.76 4.72 20.50
CA ARG A 274 -26.13 6.14 20.48
C ARG A 274 -26.53 6.65 21.88
N GLN A 275 -27.22 5.82 22.67
CA GLN A 275 -27.62 6.16 24.05
C GLN A 275 -26.40 6.33 24.98
N ASN A 276 -25.34 5.53 24.79
CA ASN A 276 -24.09 5.74 25.54
C ASN A 276 -23.50 7.12 25.26
N ILE A 277 -23.54 7.55 23.99
CA ILE A 277 -23.04 8.87 23.57
C ILE A 277 -23.92 10.01 24.09
N GLU A 278 -25.25 9.89 24.02
CA GLU A 278 -26.16 10.88 24.58
C GLU A 278 -25.93 11.07 26.08
N THR A 279 -25.74 9.98 26.81
CA THR A 279 -25.43 10.01 28.25
C THR A 279 -24.10 10.74 28.49
N LEU A 280 -23.06 10.43 27.71
CA LEU A 280 -21.76 11.09 27.82
C LEU A 280 -21.86 12.60 27.57
N VAL A 281 -22.57 13.02 26.52
CA VAL A 281 -22.75 14.43 26.16
C VAL A 281 -23.56 15.19 27.23
N GLN A 282 -24.55 14.55 27.87
CA GLN A 282 -25.30 15.15 28.98
C GLN A 282 -24.41 15.43 30.20
N HIS A 283 -23.48 14.52 30.52
CA HIS A 283 -22.57 14.65 31.65
C HIS A 283 -21.31 15.48 31.33
N SER A 284 -21.03 15.74 30.05
CA SER A 284 -19.87 16.51 29.58
C SER A 284 -20.24 17.34 28.34
N PRO A 285 -20.92 18.49 28.53
CA PRO A 285 -21.49 19.29 27.44
C PRO A 285 -20.47 19.96 26.52
N ASN A 286 -19.17 19.77 26.74
CA ASN A 286 -18.11 20.20 25.82
C ASN A 286 -18.00 19.28 24.58
N HIS A 287 -18.63 18.10 24.60
CA HIS A 287 -18.60 17.12 23.50
C HIS A 287 -19.86 17.15 22.61
N ARG A 288 -20.50 18.32 22.42
CA ARG A 288 -21.77 18.41 21.64
C ARG A 288 -21.67 17.88 20.21
N GLY A 289 -20.48 17.93 19.58
CA GLY A 289 -20.24 17.39 18.23
C GLY A 289 -20.26 15.86 18.15
N LEU A 290 -19.99 15.16 19.25
CA LEU A 290 -19.77 13.71 19.28
C LEU A 290 -20.98 12.90 18.81
N LEU A 291 -22.19 13.38 19.08
CA LEU A 291 -23.41 12.71 18.64
C LEU A 291 -23.54 12.72 17.11
N ASN A 292 -23.24 13.85 16.48
CA ASN A 292 -23.24 13.99 15.03
C ASN A 292 -22.10 13.17 14.40
N THR A 293 -20.92 13.18 15.01
CA THR A 293 -19.79 12.34 14.59
C THR A 293 -20.17 10.87 14.66
N TYR A 294 -20.77 10.39 15.76
CA TYR A 294 -21.22 9.01 15.91
C TYR A 294 -22.22 8.60 14.82
N ASP A 295 -23.23 9.43 14.57
CA ASP A 295 -24.25 9.14 13.56
C ASP A 295 -23.63 9.10 12.14
N THR A 296 -22.66 9.99 11.85
CA THR A 296 -21.91 10.02 10.59
C THR A 296 -21.01 8.80 10.42
N VAL A 297 -20.25 8.43 11.45
CA VAL A 297 -19.41 7.22 11.47
C VAL A 297 -20.28 6.01 11.21
N LYS A 298 -21.35 5.83 11.99
CA LYS A 298 -22.25 4.68 11.83
C LYS A 298 -22.81 4.58 10.41
N ALA A 299 -23.30 5.69 9.83
CA ALA A 299 -23.83 5.69 8.48
C ALA A 299 -22.77 5.31 7.43
N PHE A 300 -21.55 5.84 7.55
CA PHE A 300 -20.46 5.49 6.63
C PHE A 300 -20.08 4.01 6.74
N GLN A 301 -19.91 3.50 7.97
CA GLN A 301 -19.56 2.11 8.21
C GLN A 301 -20.66 1.14 7.71
N GLN A 302 -21.95 1.54 7.74
CA GLN A 302 -23.05 0.76 7.13
C GLN A 302 -22.92 0.63 5.61
N ALA A 303 -22.42 1.68 4.95
CA ALA A 303 -22.28 1.70 3.50
C ALA A 303 -21.07 0.90 3.00
N LEU A 304 -20.08 0.65 3.87
CA LEU A 304 -18.89 -0.13 3.53
C LEU A 304 -19.16 -1.64 3.55
N PRO A 305 -18.49 -2.42 2.68
CA PRO A 305 -18.34 -3.87 2.84
C PRO A 305 -17.78 -4.22 4.22
N SER A 306 -18.15 -5.37 4.79
CA SER A 306 -17.76 -5.76 6.15
C SER A 306 -16.25 -5.77 6.38
N GLU A 307 -15.50 -6.20 5.38
CA GLU A 307 -14.05 -6.33 5.34
C GLU A 307 -13.32 -4.98 5.41
N ASP A 308 -13.98 -3.90 4.99
CA ASP A 308 -13.41 -2.55 4.94
C ASP A 308 -13.77 -1.71 6.18
N ARG A 309 -14.60 -2.23 7.08
CA ARG A 309 -15.12 -1.46 8.22
C ARG A 309 -14.11 -1.29 9.34
N LEU A 310 -13.94 -0.05 9.79
CA LEU A 310 -13.32 0.29 11.08
C LEU A 310 -14.20 -0.13 12.24
N PHE A 311 -15.53 0.00 12.08
CA PHE A 311 -16.50 -0.44 13.06
C PHE A 311 -17.54 -1.35 12.43
N ASP A 312 -17.71 -2.53 13.01
CA ASP A 312 -18.86 -3.36 12.72
C ASP A 312 -20.08 -2.91 13.51
N ILE A 313 -21.26 -3.26 13.00
CA ILE A 313 -22.54 -2.84 13.60
C ILE A 313 -23.22 -4.05 14.22
N LYS A 314 -23.20 -4.08 15.55
CA LYS A 314 -23.80 -5.12 16.37
C LYS A 314 -24.75 -4.47 17.35
N ASN A 315 -25.93 -5.05 17.54
CA ASN A 315 -26.95 -4.54 18.46
C ASN A 315 -27.24 -3.04 18.29
N ASN A 316 -27.28 -2.57 17.04
CA ASN A 316 -27.49 -1.16 16.67
C ASN A 316 -26.41 -0.16 17.16
N GLY A 317 -25.27 -0.64 17.66
CA GLY A 317 -24.11 0.16 18.05
C GLY A 317 -22.84 -0.20 17.28
N LEU A 318 -21.72 0.44 17.63
CA LEU A 318 -20.40 0.25 17.04
C LEU A 318 -19.55 -0.71 17.88
N VAL A 319 -18.95 -1.71 17.25
CA VAL A 319 -17.87 -2.56 17.79
C VAL A 319 -16.66 -2.47 16.88
N LEU A 320 -15.47 -2.88 17.33
CA LEU A 320 -14.30 -2.93 16.44
C LEU A 320 -14.60 -3.79 15.21
N GLY A 321 -14.29 -3.25 14.02
CA GLY A 321 -14.52 -3.91 12.74
C GLY A 321 -13.35 -4.77 12.27
N ASN A 322 -13.37 -5.10 10.98
CA ASN A 322 -12.47 -6.06 10.36
C ASN A 322 -11.24 -5.44 9.67
N THR A 323 -11.25 -4.11 9.50
CA THR A 323 -10.16 -3.39 8.85
C THR A 323 -9.04 -3.09 9.85
N GLU A 324 -7.80 -3.02 9.37
CA GLU A 324 -6.67 -2.53 10.17
C GLU A 324 -6.97 -1.13 10.72
N ILE A 325 -6.73 -0.91 12.02
CA ILE A 325 -7.28 0.25 12.74
C ILE A 325 -6.79 1.58 12.16
N VAL A 326 -5.49 1.71 11.85
CA VAL A 326 -4.95 2.96 11.30
C VAL A 326 -5.53 3.23 9.91
N ARG A 327 -5.66 2.21 9.05
CA ARG A 327 -6.29 2.28 7.74
C ARG A 327 -7.75 2.74 7.83
N GLY A 328 -8.53 2.10 8.72
CA GLY A 328 -9.93 2.47 8.92
C GLY A 328 -10.10 3.87 9.48
N LEU A 329 -9.21 4.28 10.40
CA LEU A 329 -9.17 5.64 10.95
C LEU A 329 -8.94 6.67 9.84
N VAL A 330 -7.96 6.44 8.97
CA VAL A 330 -7.65 7.30 7.82
C VAL A 330 -8.85 7.39 6.88
N GLN A 331 -9.43 6.26 6.48
CA GLN A 331 -10.56 6.21 5.56
C GLN A 331 -11.77 6.99 6.09
N GLN A 332 -12.05 6.89 7.39
CA GLN A 332 -13.15 7.63 8.02
C GLN A 332 -12.88 9.15 8.06
N VAL A 333 -11.61 9.58 8.22
CA VAL A 333 -11.26 11.01 8.18
C VAL A 333 -11.29 11.57 6.76
N GLU A 334 -10.92 10.79 5.74
CA GLU A 334 -11.16 11.17 4.34
C GLU A 334 -12.65 11.39 4.06
N HIS A 335 -13.52 10.53 4.63
CA HIS A 335 -14.96 10.71 4.52
C HIS A 335 -15.43 12.02 5.17
N PHE A 336 -14.88 12.40 6.34
CA PHE A 336 -15.18 13.70 6.95
C PHE A 336 -14.73 14.87 6.07
N ALA A 337 -13.54 14.80 5.49
CA ALA A 337 -13.04 15.83 4.58
C ALA A 337 -13.94 15.94 3.33
N ALA A 338 -14.37 14.83 2.76
CA ALA A 338 -15.28 14.81 1.62
C ALA A 338 -16.64 15.45 1.94
N ILE A 339 -17.20 15.21 3.12
CA ILE A 339 -18.44 15.87 3.57
C ILE A 339 -18.24 17.40 3.70
N GLN A 340 -17.12 17.82 4.28
CA GLN A 340 -16.86 19.22 4.61
C GLN A 340 -16.52 20.07 3.38
N PHE A 341 -15.72 19.52 2.46
CA PHE A 341 -15.11 20.27 1.36
C PHE A 341 -15.65 19.87 -0.02
N GLY A 342 -16.47 18.82 -0.12
CA GLY A 342 -16.97 18.31 -1.40
C GLY A 342 -15.87 17.78 -2.31
N ASP A 343 -16.18 17.55 -3.58
CA ASP A 343 -15.29 16.86 -4.55
C ASP A 343 -13.94 17.58 -4.82
N GLU A 344 -13.83 18.87 -4.47
CA GLU A 344 -12.62 19.67 -4.72
C GLU A 344 -11.51 19.49 -3.66
N TRP A 345 -11.80 18.79 -2.55
CA TRP A 345 -10.90 18.69 -1.41
C TRP A 345 -9.52 18.12 -1.76
N HIS A 346 -9.47 17.16 -2.68
CA HIS A 346 -8.22 16.60 -3.19
C HIS A 346 -7.36 17.62 -3.96
N GLY A 347 -7.98 18.49 -4.76
CA GLY A 347 -7.25 19.51 -5.51
C GLY A 347 -6.69 20.61 -4.61
N ASN A 348 -7.38 20.93 -3.52
CA ASN A 348 -6.85 21.83 -2.49
C ASN A 348 -5.67 21.21 -1.75
N LEU A 349 -5.79 19.92 -1.43
CA LEU A 349 -4.74 19.15 -0.78
C LEU A 349 -3.47 19.12 -1.64
N GLU A 350 -3.58 18.79 -2.93
CA GLU A 350 -2.48 18.77 -3.92
C GLU A 350 -1.64 20.05 -3.91
N LYS A 351 -2.30 21.22 -3.93
CA LYS A 351 -1.63 22.52 -3.91
C LYS A 351 -0.80 22.73 -2.65
N GLU A 352 -1.35 22.34 -1.51
CA GLU A 352 -0.63 22.42 -0.23
C GLU A 352 0.52 21.42 -0.16
N GLN A 353 0.37 20.20 -0.71
CA GLN A 353 1.47 19.23 -0.77
C GLN A 353 2.64 19.79 -1.58
N LEU A 354 2.34 20.40 -2.74
CA LEU A 354 3.35 21.00 -3.60
C LEU A 354 4.06 22.17 -2.89
N ALA A 355 3.30 23.06 -2.24
CA ALA A 355 3.85 24.18 -1.50
C ALA A 355 4.78 23.71 -0.35
N LYS A 356 4.36 22.69 0.41
CA LYS A 356 5.15 22.09 1.49
C LYS A 356 6.39 21.37 0.98
N LEU A 357 6.27 20.64 -0.13
CA LEU A 357 7.39 19.97 -0.79
C LEU A 357 8.45 21.01 -1.19
N PHE A 358 8.04 22.10 -1.82
CA PHE A 358 8.94 23.18 -2.20
C PHE A 358 9.57 23.87 -1.01
N GLY A 359 8.80 24.17 0.04
CA GLY A 359 9.33 24.72 1.28
C GLY A 359 10.43 23.84 1.87
N SER A 360 10.18 22.53 1.96
CA SER A 360 11.12 21.56 2.51
C SER A 360 12.40 21.42 1.69
N LEU A 361 12.32 21.55 0.36
CA LEU A 361 13.49 21.39 -0.53
C LEU A 361 14.33 22.67 -0.63
N LYS A 362 13.70 23.85 -0.63
CA LYS A 362 14.38 25.15 -0.75
C LYS A 362 15.30 25.49 0.43
N GLU A 363 15.09 24.86 1.58
CA GLU A 363 15.95 25.01 2.76
C GLU A 363 17.35 24.42 2.55
N HIS A 364 17.57 23.64 1.49
CA HIS A 364 18.83 22.94 1.23
C HIS A 364 19.61 23.57 0.06
N GLU A 365 20.78 24.14 0.36
CA GLU A 365 21.62 24.88 -0.59
C GLU A 365 22.03 24.07 -1.84
N HIS A 366 22.12 22.75 -1.73
CA HIS A 366 22.51 21.89 -2.86
C HIS A 366 21.36 21.55 -3.81
N ILE A 367 20.11 21.84 -3.43
CA ILE A 367 18.92 21.63 -4.25
C ILE A 367 18.60 22.92 -4.98
N ASP A 368 18.74 22.89 -6.30
CA ASP A 368 18.26 23.94 -7.19
C ASP A 368 16.88 23.53 -7.71
N LEU A 369 15.84 24.14 -7.12
CA LEU A 369 14.45 23.93 -7.49
C LEU A 369 14.11 24.79 -8.72
N LEU A 370 14.13 24.17 -9.89
CA LEU A 370 13.74 24.77 -11.16
C LEU A 370 12.20 24.76 -11.25
N ASN A 371 11.58 25.72 -10.56
CA ASN A 371 10.13 25.86 -10.42
C ASN A 371 9.48 26.42 -11.69
N PHE A 372 9.43 25.60 -12.74
CA PHE A 372 8.66 25.87 -13.94
C PHE A 372 7.96 24.60 -14.39
N GLU A 373 6.76 24.78 -14.90
CA GLU A 373 5.96 23.71 -15.47
C GLU A 373 6.27 23.56 -16.96
N LEU A 374 6.29 22.32 -17.46
CA LEU A 374 6.45 22.05 -18.88
C LEU A 374 5.22 21.33 -19.43
N LYS A 375 4.40 22.09 -20.17
CA LYS A 375 3.18 21.60 -20.83
C LYS A 375 3.30 21.59 -22.34
N GLN A 376 2.49 20.79 -23.00
CA GLN A 376 2.37 20.78 -24.47
C GLN A 376 2.00 22.17 -25.06
N GLU A 377 1.18 22.95 -24.35
CA GLU A 377 0.74 24.28 -24.79
C GLU A 377 1.89 25.29 -24.84
N HIS A 378 2.93 25.06 -24.02
CA HIS A 378 4.13 25.90 -23.97
C HIS A 378 4.97 25.86 -25.25
N ILE A 379 4.76 24.87 -26.11
CA ILE A 379 5.55 24.67 -27.35
C ILE A 379 4.69 24.58 -28.62
N GLY A 380 3.38 24.81 -28.49
CA GLY A 380 2.45 24.82 -29.61
C GLY A 380 2.28 23.46 -30.30
N LEU A 381 2.43 22.36 -29.56
CA LEU A 381 2.05 21.04 -30.08
C LEU A 381 0.52 20.97 -30.20
N PRO A 382 -0.01 20.45 -31.31
CA PRO A 382 -1.45 20.30 -31.46
C PRO A 382 -1.95 19.30 -30.40
N ASN A 383 -3.07 19.65 -29.75
CA ASN A 383 -3.66 18.89 -28.65
C ASN A 383 -4.35 17.63 -29.20
N GLN A 384 -3.56 16.68 -29.73
CA GLN A 384 -4.06 15.54 -30.51
C GLN A 384 -4.31 14.28 -29.67
N ASN A 385 -3.84 14.23 -28.42
CA ASN A 385 -4.08 13.12 -27.49
C ASN A 385 -4.48 13.67 -26.11
N GLU A 386 -5.44 13.04 -25.43
CA GLU A 386 -5.85 13.38 -24.06
C GLU A 386 -4.70 13.28 -23.02
N ILE A 387 -3.56 12.70 -23.40
CA ILE A 387 -2.37 12.56 -22.56
C ILE A 387 -1.22 13.33 -23.22
N GLY A 388 -1.18 14.63 -22.90
CA GLY A 388 -0.13 15.55 -23.34
C GLY A 388 1.12 15.51 -22.45
N LEU A 389 2.13 16.28 -22.84
CA LEU A 389 3.25 16.64 -21.98
C LEU A 389 2.75 17.56 -20.86
N ASP A 390 3.11 17.24 -19.62
CA ASP A 390 2.71 17.97 -18.42
C ASP A 390 3.61 17.50 -17.27
N ILE A 391 4.63 18.30 -16.97
CA ILE A 391 5.64 18.06 -15.93
C ILE A 391 5.56 19.22 -14.95
N ASP A 392 5.27 18.91 -13.68
CA ASP A 392 5.02 19.91 -12.65
C ASP A 392 6.26 20.78 -12.39
N PHE A 393 7.44 20.17 -12.24
CA PHE A 393 8.70 20.89 -11.98
C PHE A 393 9.95 20.04 -12.22
N PHE A 394 11.12 20.69 -12.15
CA PHE A 394 12.43 20.04 -12.21
C PHE A 394 13.24 20.33 -10.95
N ILE A 395 14.09 19.38 -10.56
CA ILE A 395 15.07 19.55 -9.48
C ILE A 395 16.45 19.25 -10.03
N ARG A 396 17.41 20.12 -9.77
CA ARG A 396 18.82 19.79 -9.89
C ARG A 396 19.41 19.55 -8.50
N ASP A 397 19.97 18.36 -8.29
CA ASP A 397 20.77 18.05 -7.11
C ASP A 397 22.25 18.21 -7.46
N ASN A 398 22.87 19.26 -6.92
CA ASN A 398 24.26 19.62 -7.20
C ASN A 398 25.26 18.61 -6.60
N ARG A 399 24.87 17.79 -5.61
CA ARG A 399 25.74 16.77 -5.03
C ARG A 399 25.87 15.56 -5.94
N THR A 400 24.75 15.11 -6.49
CA THR A 400 24.69 13.94 -7.37
C THR A 400 24.85 14.29 -8.84
N LYS A 401 24.82 15.58 -9.19
CA LYS A 401 24.85 16.11 -10.57
C LYS A 401 23.73 15.51 -11.42
N ARG A 402 22.55 15.35 -10.81
CA ARG A 402 21.35 14.81 -11.44
C ARG A 402 20.29 15.89 -11.59
N VAL A 403 19.59 15.83 -12.71
CA VAL A 403 18.35 16.57 -12.94
C VAL A 403 17.19 15.59 -12.93
N TYR A 404 16.21 15.85 -12.09
CA TYR A 404 14.99 15.07 -11.96
C TYR A 404 13.82 15.84 -12.59
N ALA A 405 13.09 15.20 -13.50
CA ALA A 405 11.79 15.69 -13.96
C ALA A 405 10.73 15.07 -13.07
N VAL A 406 9.97 15.91 -12.36
CA VAL A 406 9.10 15.45 -11.29
C VAL A 406 7.65 15.68 -11.69
N GLN A 407 6.86 14.63 -11.59
CA GLN A 407 5.41 14.71 -11.68
C GLN A 407 4.80 14.29 -10.35
N LEU A 408 3.99 15.16 -9.75
CA LEU A 408 3.27 14.93 -8.51
C LEU A 408 1.85 14.49 -8.83
N LYS A 409 1.36 13.47 -8.13
CA LYS A 409 -0.02 12.98 -8.27
C LYS A 409 -0.59 12.64 -6.90
N HIS A 410 -1.77 13.13 -6.61
CA HIS A 410 -2.51 12.70 -5.43
C HIS A 410 -3.29 11.41 -5.70
N ILE A 411 -3.33 10.55 -4.70
CA ILE A 411 -3.98 9.25 -4.69
C ILE A 411 -4.96 9.27 -3.52
N GLU A 412 -6.21 8.93 -3.83
CA GLU A 412 -7.26 8.68 -2.84
C GLU A 412 -6.97 7.40 -2.06
N SER A 413 -7.39 7.31 -0.79
CA SER A 413 -7.26 6.03 -0.08
C SER A 413 -7.96 4.92 -0.85
N SER A 414 -7.36 3.75 -0.82
CA SER A 414 -7.91 2.52 -1.38
C SER A 414 -7.94 1.47 -0.28
N SER A 415 -9.00 0.67 -0.25
CA SER A 415 -9.01 -0.52 0.61
C SER A 415 -8.08 -1.63 0.10
N LYS A 416 -7.60 -1.54 -1.14
CA LYS A 416 -6.67 -2.51 -1.71
C LYS A 416 -5.26 -2.34 -1.15
N ALA A 417 -4.54 -3.46 -1.06
CA ALA A 417 -3.14 -3.52 -0.68
C ALA A 417 -2.30 -4.25 -1.75
N ASN A 418 -0.97 -4.26 -1.56
CA ASN A 418 -0.01 -5.04 -2.35
C ASN A 418 -0.11 -4.76 -3.86
N LEU A 419 0.15 -5.78 -4.70
CA LEU A 419 0.11 -5.63 -6.16
C LEU A 419 -1.26 -5.14 -6.67
N ALA A 420 -2.36 -5.55 -6.03
CA ALA A 420 -3.70 -5.15 -6.43
C ALA A 420 -3.90 -3.63 -6.36
N LEU A 421 -3.38 -2.98 -5.31
CA LEU A 421 -3.34 -1.52 -5.18
C LEU A 421 -2.57 -0.91 -6.36
N TRP A 422 -1.32 -1.34 -6.57
CA TRP A 422 -0.45 -0.78 -7.61
C TRP A 422 -1.04 -0.90 -9.00
N LEU A 423 -1.65 -2.04 -9.34
CA LEU A 423 -2.32 -2.20 -10.64
C LEU A 423 -3.59 -1.36 -10.76
N ASP A 424 -4.25 -1.01 -9.65
CA ASP A 424 -5.41 -0.15 -9.66
C ASP A 424 -5.06 1.28 -10.07
N ILE A 425 -4.01 1.83 -9.44
CA ILE A 425 -3.57 3.23 -9.60
C ILE A 425 -2.63 3.45 -10.80
N LEU A 426 -1.86 2.42 -11.22
CA LEU A 426 -0.96 2.49 -12.38
C LEU A 426 -1.58 1.93 -13.68
N GLY A 427 -2.58 1.04 -13.60
CA GLY A 427 -2.93 0.13 -14.70
C GLY A 427 -3.55 0.74 -15.97
N GLY A 428 -3.71 2.06 -16.05
CA GLY A 428 -4.23 2.72 -17.25
C GLY A 428 -3.71 4.15 -17.39
N ALA A 429 -3.53 4.59 -18.64
CA ALA A 429 -2.98 5.91 -18.95
C ALA A 429 -3.92 7.08 -18.56
N LYS A 430 -5.20 6.78 -18.25
CA LYS A 430 -6.17 7.71 -17.65
C LYS A 430 -6.27 7.61 -16.11
N ALA A 431 -5.67 6.58 -15.51
CA ALA A 431 -5.61 6.45 -14.06
C ALA A 431 -4.56 7.44 -13.51
N LYS A 432 -4.76 7.98 -12.30
CA LYS A 432 -3.98 9.11 -11.77
C LYS A 432 -2.46 8.93 -11.95
N LEU A 433 -1.87 7.84 -11.42
CA LEU A 433 -0.44 7.57 -11.60
C LEU A 433 -0.08 7.14 -13.02
N GLY A 434 -0.91 6.33 -13.68
CA GLY A 434 -0.66 5.92 -15.06
C GLY A 434 -0.61 7.10 -16.05
N LYS A 435 -1.38 8.18 -15.79
CA LYS A 435 -1.29 9.46 -16.50
C LYS A 435 0.07 10.12 -16.27
N GLY A 436 0.53 10.17 -15.02
CA GLY A 436 1.86 10.67 -14.66
C GLY A 436 2.99 9.90 -15.36
N VAL A 437 2.88 8.58 -15.43
CA VAL A 437 3.84 7.73 -16.16
C VAL A 437 3.88 8.11 -17.64
N ALA A 438 2.72 8.19 -18.31
CA ALA A 438 2.67 8.52 -19.72
C ALA A 438 3.16 9.95 -20.02
N GLN A 439 2.92 10.92 -19.12
CA GLN A 439 3.45 12.28 -19.20
C GLN A 439 5.00 12.29 -19.17
N LEU A 440 5.60 11.50 -18.28
CA LEU A 440 7.06 11.36 -18.16
C LEU A 440 7.67 10.60 -19.35
N GLU A 441 6.99 9.58 -19.89
CA GLU A 441 7.42 8.92 -21.13
C GLU A 441 7.41 9.87 -22.32
N ASN A 442 6.35 10.69 -22.43
CA ASN A 442 6.23 11.72 -23.47
C ASN A 442 7.38 12.74 -23.39
N LEU A 443 7.76 13.19 -22.18
CA LEU A 443 8.94 14.03 -21.99
C LEU A 443 10.20 13.37 -22.56
N GLY A 444 10.46 12.12 -22.18
CA GLY A 444 11.64 11.38 -22.63
C GLY A 444 11.68 11.15 -24.15
N ALA A 445 10.52 10.97 -24.79
CA ALA A 445 10.42 10.88 -26.24
C ALA A 445 10.66 12.24 -26.92
N LEU A 446 10.01 13.29 -26.44
CA LEU A 446 10.08 14.63 -27.03
C LEU A 446 11.48 15.26 -26.87
N CYS A 447 12.17 15.07 -25.75
CA CYS A 447 13.55 15.55 -25.56
C CYS A 447 14.52 15.05 -26.66
N LYS A 448 14.25 13.87 -27.23
CA LYS A 448 15.07 13.29 -28.31
C LYS A 448 14.79 13.93 -29.67
N THR A 449 13.54 14.26 -29.97
CA THR A 449 13.10 14.60 -31.33
C THR A 449 12.73 16.07 -31.52
N ASP A 450 12.33 16.78 -30.47
CA ASP A 450 11.76 18.14 -30.55
C ASP A 450 12.75 19.19 -30.03
N GLN A 451 13.21 20.08 -30.91
CA GLN A 451 14.12 21.17 -30.54
C GLN A 451 13.45 22.22 -29.65
N LYS A 452 12.15 22.49 -29.81
CA LYS A 452 11.44 23.50 -28.99
C LYS A 452 11.38 23.10 -27.53
N ILE A 453 11.23 21.79 -27.25
CA ILE A 453 11.33 21.26 -25.89
C ILE A 453 12.71 21.52 -25.32
N ARG A 454 13.77 21.18 -26.06
CA ARG A 454 15.15 21.39 -25.61
C ARG A 454 15.45 22.86 -25.35
N ASP A 455 15.06 23.73 -26.28
CA ASP A 455 15.24 25.18 -26.16
C ASP A 455 14.54 25.72 -24.92
N ARG A 456 13.32 25.24 -24.63
CA ARG A 456 12.59 25.65 -23.43
C ARG A 456 13.23 25.16 -22.14
N LEU A 457 13.70 23.91 -22.11
CA LEU A 457 14.46 23.38 -20.96
C LEU A 457 15.72 24.21 -20.71
N ILE A 458 16.45 24.58 -21.77
CA ILE A 458 17.65 25.43 -21.71
C ILE A 458 17.31 26.83 -21.22
N GLN A 459 16.24 27.44 -21.72
CA GLN A 459 15.76 28.75 -21.28
C GLN A 459 15.46 28.78 -19.76
N HIS A 460 14.97 27.67 -19.22
CA HIS A 460 14.67 27.52 -17.79
C HIS A 460 15.83 26.93 -16.98
N GLY A 461 17.04 26.92 -17.55
CA GLY A 461 18.26 26.68 -16.80
C GLY A 461 18.77 25.24 -16.82
N ILE A 462 18.16 24.30 -17.54
CA ILE A 462 18.69 22.94 -17.73
C ILE A 462 19.76 22.95 -18.81
N LEU A 463 20.95 22.43 -18.52
CA LEU A 463 22.05 22.41 -19.48
C LEU A 463 21.75 21.42 -20.61
N GLU A 464 22.20 21.73 -21.83
CA GLU A 464 22.01 20.85 -22.99
C GLU A 464 22.57 19.44 -22.75
N SER A 465 23.69 19.34 -22.03
CA SER A 465 24.31 18.07 -21.62
C SER A 465 23.52 17.31 -20.55
N GLU A 466 22.63 17.96 -19.79
CA GLU A 466 21.79 17.33 -18.78
C GLU A 466 20.53 16.69 -19.39
N ILE A 467 20.02 17.22 -20.52
CA ILE A 467 18.76 16.80 -21.15
C ILE A 467 18.69 15.27 -21.41
N PRO A 468 19.72 14.62 -21.98
CA PRO A 468 19.69 13.17 -22.23
C PRO A 468 19.71 12.32 -20.95
N HIS A 469 20.01 12.94 -19.81
CA HIS A 469 20.22 12.29 -18.52
C HIS A 469 19.19 12.70 -17.46
N ILE A 470 18.14 13.44 -17.85
CA ILE A 470 17.01 13.76 -16.97
C ILE A 470 16.39 12.45 -16.48
N VAL A 471 16.29 12.31 -15.16
CA VAL A 471 15.70 11.15 -14.51
C VAL A 471 14.21 11.43 -14.27
N PRO A 472 13.28 10.64 -14.83
CA PRO A 472 11.86 10.85 -14.61
C PRO A 472 11.42 10.26 -13.27
N ILE A 473 10.80 11.10 -12.43
CA ILE A 473 10.32 10.75 -11.09
C ILE A 473 8.82 11.04 -11.01
N LEU A 474 8.05 10.03 -10.59
CA LEU A 474 6.65 10.16 -10.23
C LEU A 474 6.54 10.16 -8.70
N VAL A 475 5.96 11.22 -8.14
CA VAL A 475 5.82 11.42 -6.70
C VAL A 475 4.36 11.35 -6.31
N HIS A 476 4.05 10.71 -5.18
CA HIS A 476 2.68 10.59 -4.68
C HIS A 476 2.56 10.68 -3.15
N ASN A 477 1.32 10.76 -2.66
CA ASN A 477 0.98 10.91 -1.24
C ASN A 477 0.53 9.63 -0.53
N CYS A 478 0.23 8.56 -1.27
CA CYS A 478 -0.12 7.26 -0.67
C CYS A 478 1.14 6.46 -0.29
N GLY A 479 1.03 5.50 0.62
CA GLY A 479 2.12 4.60 0.99
C GLY A 479 3.09 5.19 2.02
N SER A 480 3.81 4.29 2.70
CA SER A 480 4.70 4.70 3.78
C SER A 480 6.17 4.79 3.40
N MET A 481 6.62 4.10 2.34
CA MET A 481 7.92 4.26 1.68
C MET A 481 7.98 3.51 0.33
N ASP A 482 7.83 4.22 -0.79
CA ASP A 482 7.84 3.65 -2.13
C ASP A 482 9.10 3.99 -2.91
N MET A 483 9.66 2.97 -3.57
CA MET A 483 10.88 3.07 -4.38
C MET A 483 10.76 2.13 -5.59
N ILE A 484 9.67 2.26 -6.34
CA ILE A 484 9.28 1.29 -7.37
C ILE A 484 9.85 1.70 -8.71
N LYS A 485 10.66 0.82 -9.31
CA LYS A 485 11.12 0.98 -10.70
C LYS A 485 10.04 0.56 -11.67
N LEU A 486 9.53 1.50 -12.47
CA LEU A 486 8.65 1.22 -13.59
C LEU A 486 9.47 1.06 -14.89
N HIS A 487 8.79 0.71 -15.97
CA HIS A 487 9.37 0.77 -17.31
C HIS A 487 9.81 2.21 -17.67
N SER A 488 10.58 2.34 -18.76
CA SER A 488 11.11 3.64 -19.21
C SER A 488 11.98 4.37 -18.16
N ASN A 489 12.51 3.63 -17.18
CA ASN A 489 13.32 4.15 -16.06
C ASN A 489 12.61 5.23 -15.22
N ILE A 490 11.28 5.17 -15.16
CA ILE A 490 10.48 6.00 -14.28
C ILE A 490 10.54 5.42 -12.88
N TRP A 491 10.85 6.27 -11.90
CA TRP A 491 10.87 5.89 -10.51
C TRP A 491 9.68 6.47 -9.77
N LEU A 492 8.99 5.62 -9.03
CA LEU A 492 7.84 5.98 -8.22
C LEU A 492 8.25 6.10 -6.75
N TYR A 493 7.95 7.25 -6.15
CA TYR A 493 8.26 7.57 -4.76
C TYR A 493 7.06 8.18 -4.05
N ASP A 494 6.88 7.87 -2.76
CA ASP A 494 6.08 8.73 -1.89
C ASP A 494 6.84 10.03 -1.57
N ILE A 495 6.10 11.11 -1.27
CA ILE A 495 6.64 12.43 -0.95
C ILE A 495 7.73 12.36 0.15
N PRO A 496 7.51 11.73 1.33
CA PRO A 496 8.53 11.61 2.36
C PRO A 496 9.82 10.94 1.89
N THR A 497 9.75 9.79 1.21
CA THR A 497 10.96 9.08 0.75
C THR A 497 11.71 9.92 -0.27
N PHE A 498 11.00 10.55 -1.20
CA PHE A 498 11.56 11.47 -2.18
C PHE A 498 12.30 12.63 -1.50
N VAL A 499 11.66 13.32 -0.56
CA VAL A 499 12.28 14.43 0.18
C VAL A 499 13.50 13.95 0.96
N ARG A 500 13.37 12.87 1.74
CA ARG A 500 14.45 12.36 2.60
C ARG A 500 15.67 11.91 1.79
N ALA A 501 15.48 11.31 0.63
CA ALA A 501 16.58 10.95 -0.26
C ALA A 501 17.32 12.20 -0.78
N LEU A 502 16.58 13.26 -1.12
CA LEU A 502 17.15 14.52 -1.64
C LEU A 502 17.74 15.44 -0.57
N THR A 503 17.24 15.43 0.65
CA THR A 503 17.67 16.39 1.69
C THR A 503 18.71 15.82 2.65
N GLY A 504 18.92 14.50 2.62
CA GLY A 504 19.74 13.82 3.61
C GLY A 504 18.92 13.42 4.84
N ARG A 505 19.43 12.44 5.57
CA ARG A 505 18.65 11.57 6.46
C ARG A 505 18.09 12.31 7.69
N THR A 506 16.82 12.67 7.65
CA THR A 506 15.99 12.87 8.86
C THR A 506 15.00 11.71 8.99
N ALA A 507 15.55 10.52 9.19
CA ALA A 507 14.74 9.36 9.47
C ALA A 507 14.31 9.41 10.94
N ILE A 508 13.01 9.43 11.19
CA ILE A 508 12.41 9.30 12.51
C ILE A 508 11.91 7.87 12.62
N LEU A 509 12.41 7.14 13.60
CA LEU A 509 11.89 5.84 13.94
C LEU A 509 11.06 5.95 15.21
N ASP A 510 9.84 5.45 15.13
CA ASP A 510 9.01 5.27 16.31
C ASP A 510 9.47 4.01 17.06
N VAL A 511 9.89 4.20 18.31
CA VAL A 511 10.35 3.14 19.20
C VAL A 511 9.44 3.09 20.41
N TYR A 512 9.14 1.87 20.83
CA TYR A 512 8.35 1.60 22.00
C TYR A 512 9.02 0.53 22.87
N ASP A 513 9.14 0.76 24.18
CA ASP A 513 9.88 -0.08 25.13
C ASP A 513 9.05 -0.60 26.31
N GLY A 514 7.85 -1.13 26.04
CA GLY A 514 6.98 -1.74 27.05
C GLY A 514 6.05 -0.73 27.73
N GLU A 515 6.55 0.46 28.06
CA GLU A 515 5.74 1.54 28.65
C GLU A 515 5.92 2.90 27.96
N ASN A 516 7.08 3.21 27.35
CA ASN A 516 7.35 4.53 26.79
C ASN A 516 7.40 4.53 25.28
N TYR A 517 6.69 5.49 24.70
CA TYR A 517 6.84 5.87 23.29
C TYR A 517 7.93 6.93 23.15
N ARG A 518 8.82 6.76 22.18
CA ARG A 518 9.75 7.80 21.75
C ARG A 518 9.92 7.81 20.23
N ALA A 519 10.04 9.01 19.69
CA ALA A 519 10.45 9.24 18.31
C ALA A 519 11.96 9.45 18.27
N GLU A 520 12.70 8.51 17.69
CA GLU A 520 14.16 8.59 17.58
C GLU A 520 14.53 9.24 16.23
N GLY A 521 14.96 10.50 16.28
CA GLY A 521 15.46 11.25 15.13
C GLY A 521 16.91 10.94 14.79
N SER A 522 17.29 11.17 13.53
CA SER A 522 18.67 10.91 13.07
C SER A 522 19.63 11.95 13.60
N SER A 523 20.68 11.50 14.29
CA SER A 523 21.82 12.33 14.66
C SER A 523 22.90 12.36 13.57
N LYS A 524 22.88 11.41 12.62
CA LYS A 524 23.78 11.40 11.47
C LYS A 524 23.33 12.45 10.46
N LEU A 525 23.88 13.66 10.58
CA LEU A 525 23.93 14.64 9.50
C LEU A 525 24.95 14.16 8.46
N ASP A 526 24.59 13.14 7.67
CA ASP A 526 25.41 12.81 6.51
C ASP A 526 24.74 13.33 5.25
N ALA A 527 25.31 14.42 4.75
CA ALA A 527 24.85 15.16 3.58
C ALA A 527 25.33 14.51 2.27
N SER A 528 25.51 13.18 2.23
CA SER A 528 25.69 12.46 0.97
C SER A 528 24.34 12.44 0.25
N GLY A 529 24.21 13.19 -0.85
CA GLY A 529 23.00 13.14 -1.68
C GLY A 529 22.82 11.73 -2.24
N LEU A 530 21.70 11.11 -1.91
CA LEU A 530 21.35 9.79 -2.43
C LEU A 530 20.70 9.97 -3.79
N LYS A 531 21.13 9.18 -4.77
CA LYS A 531 20.54 9.22 -6.10
C LYS A 531 19.18 8.55 -6.10
N LEU A 532 18.16 9.26 -6.56
CA LEU A 532 16.80 8.70 -6.71
C LEU A 532 16.72 7.64 -7.80
N ASP A 533 17.72 7.51 -8.68
CA ASP A 533 17.83 6.41 -9.63
C ASP A 533 18.60 5.17 -9.10
N GLU A 534 19.02 5.19 -7.82
CA GLU A 534 19.79 4.13 -7.17
C GLU A 534 19.19 3.74 -5.80
N PRO A 535 17.96 3.20 -5.74
CA PRO A 535 17.26 2.95 -4.47
C PRO A 535 17.93 1.93 -3.55
N LEU A 536 18.79 1.05 -4.07
CA LEU A 536 19.58 0.16 -3.22
C LEU A 536 20.59 0.94 -2.36
N GLU A 537 21.13 2.05 -2.86
CA GLU A 537 21.98 2.93 -2.07
C GLU A 537 21.16 3.61 -0.97
N ILE A 538 19.90 3.98 -1.25
CA ILE A 538 18.97 4.49 -0.25
C ILE A 538 18.71 3.44 0.83
N VAL A 539 18.35 2.22 0.47
CA VAL A 539 18.13 1.12 1.45
C VAL A 539 19.39 0.88 2.29
N HIS A 540 20.56 0.76 1.64
CA HIS A 540 21.82 0.52 2.35
C HIS A 540 22.15 1.67 3.30
N ALA A 541 21.91 2.91 2.86
CA ALA A 541 22.05 4.09 3.68
C ALA A 541 21.19 4.01 4.95
N TYR A 542 19.91 3.67 4.86
CA TYR A 542 19.08 3.48 6.05
C TYR A 542 19.63 2.39 6.98
N LEU A 543 20.06 1.25 6.44
CA LEU A 543 20.57 0.13 7.23
C LEU A 543 21.92 0.42 7.91
N GLN A 544 22.69 1.42 7.48
CA GLN A 544 23.89 1.88 8.20
C GLN A 544 23.57 2.68 9.47
N ASP A 545 22.30 3.00 9.70
CA ASP A 545 21.84 3.68 10.89
C ASP A 545 21.41 2.66 11.95
N GLU A 546 21.96 2.79 13.16
CA GLU A 546 21.76 1.83 14.26
C GLU A 546 20.28 1.62 14.60
N ARG A 547 19.46 2.67 14.45
CA ARG A 547 18.03 2.62 14.77
C ARG A 547 17.27 1.71 13.81
N PHE A 548 17.72 1.63 12.56
CA PHE A 548 17.11 0.79 11.53
C PHE A 548 17.66 -0.64 11.52
N GLN A 549 18.59 -0.99 12.42
CA GLN A 549 19.12 -2.35 12.54
C GLN A 549 18.05 -3.38 12.87
N LYS A 550 16.96 -2.99 13.53
CA LYS A 550 15.81 -3.87 13.76
C LYS A 550 15.17 -4.37 12.46
N LEU A 551 15.37 -3.65 11.36
CA LEU A 551 14.87 -4.00 10.03
C LEU A 551 15.90 -4.76 9.18
N ARG A 552 17.07 -5.14 9.71
CA ARG A 552 18.15 -5.79 8.93
C ARG A 552 17.76 -7.09 8.21
N HIS A 553 16.63 -7.69 8.58
CA HIS A 553 16.08 -8.89 7.97
C HIS A 553 14.80 -8.61 7.14
N PHE A 554 14.60 -7.36 6.70
CA PHE A 554 13.45 -6.96 5.87
C PHE A 554 13.32 -7.79 4.57
N ASP A 555 14.44 -8.27 4.02
CA ASP A 555 14.49 -9.08 2.80
C ASP A 555 14.49 -10.59 3.09
N ALA A 556 14.12 -11.02 4.30
CA ALA A 556 14.10 -12.44 4.69
C ALA A 556 13.34 -13.33 3.69
N ALA A 557 12.29 -12.80 3.06
CA ALA A 557 11.51 -13.51 2.03
C ALA A 557 12.32 -13.90 0.78
N ARG A 558 13.43 -13.20 0.49
CA ARG A 558 14.41 -13.60 -0.54
C ARG A 558 14.97 -15.00 -0.31
N HIS A 559 15.01 -15.42 0.96
CA HIS A 559 15.56 -16.69 1.40
C HIS A 559 14.49 -17.73 1.70
N VAL A 560 13.25 -17.52 1.27
CA VAL A 560 12.15 -18.47 1.46
C VAL A 560 11.71 -19.06 0.12
N SER A 561 11.51 -20.38 0.10
CA SER A 561 10.78 -21.10 -0.94
C SER A 561 9.42 -21.50 -0.39
N ARG A 562 8.36 -21.20 -1.14
CA ARG A 562 6.98 -21.57 -0.79
C ARG A 562 6.40 -22.45 -1.89
N SER A 563 5.72 -23.54 -1.53
CA SER A 563 5.21 -24.51 -2.48
C SER A 563 3.80 -24.98 -2.11
N ALA A 564 2.92 -25.02 -3.11
CA ALA A 564 1.56 -25.55 -2.99
C ALA A 564 1.31 -26.61 -4.06
N ARG A 565 0.51 -27.63 -3.72
CA ARG A 565 0.07 -28.64 -4.67
C ARG A 565 -1.37 -28.38 -5.07
N ILE A 566 -1.62 -28.16 -6.36
CA ILE A 566 -2.94 -27.84 -6.92
C ILE A 566 -3.19 -28.77 -8.10
N GLU A 567 -4.32 -29.49 -8.09
CA GLU A 567 -4.69 -30.45 -9.14
C GLU A 567 -3.56 -31.44 -9.48
N GLY A 568 -2.85 -31.92 -8.44
CA GLY A 568 -1.74 -32.86 -8.56
C GLY A 568 -0.41 -32.24 -9.02
N THR A 569 -0.38 -30.98 -9.44
CA THR A 569 0.81 -30.24 -9.90
C THR A 569 1.40 -29.40 -8.78
N THR A 570 2.73 -29.34 -8.68
CA THR A 570 3.40 -28.48 -7.68
C THR A 570 3.73 -27.13 -8.28
N PHE A 571 3.37 -26.07 -7.54
CA PHE A 571 3.71 -24.68 -7.85
C PHE A 571 4.60 -24.16 -6.75
N SER A 572 5.73 -23.55 -7.11
CA SER A 572 6.69 -23.01 -6.16
C SER A 572 7.00 -21.55 -6.45
N ALA A 573 7.23 -20.78 -5.41
CA ALA A 573 7.74 -19.41 -5.47
C ALA A 573 9.03 -19.34 -4.66
N ILE A 574 10.12 -18.87 -5.27
CA ILE A 574 11.43 -18.81 -4.62
C ILE A 574 11.87 -17.36 -4.57
N GLY A 575 12.12 -16.84 -3.37
CA GLY A 575 12.60 -15.47 -3.18
C GLY A 575 11.55 -14.41 -3.52
N ILE A 576 10.27 -14.72 -3.30
CA ILE A 576 9.13 -13.83 -3.56
C ILE A 576 8.29 -13.77 -2.27
N ALA A 577 8.00 -12.56 -1.80
CA ALA A 577 7.15 -12.31 -0.64
C ALA A 577 5.77 -11.87 -1.13
N VAL A 578 4.89 -12.83 -1.43
CA VAL A 578 3.47 -12.56 -1.69
C VAL A 578 2.61 -13.51 -0.89
#